data_AF-A0A7Y2AZ36-F1
#
_entry.id   AF-A0A7Y2AZ36-F1
#
_cell.length_a   1.000
_cell.length_b   1.000
_cell.length_c   1.000
_cell.angle_alpha   90.00
_cell.angle_beta   90.00
_cell.angle_gamma   90.00
#
_symmetry.space_group_name_H-M   'P 1'
#
loop_
_entity.id
_entity.type
_entity.pdbx_description
1 polymer ?
#
loop_
_entity_poly.entity_id
_entity_poly.type
_entity_poly.pdbx_seq_one_letter_code
_entity_poly.pdbx_strand_id
1 'polypeptide(L)'
;MALVGIYDGISARLKASGEYVWPLALRLIMFWEFWESGLVKLRGENWFQHIPTNDWVKGFPFPVSVMPNDFNWFFATWGELVFSVMVLLGLFTRVSAFGLIIFTAVATSAVHWPADWSSLGELWNGYAISVKDGAGNYKLPLLFVLMLLPLVFHGGGKLSLDRVLLKLTGRADRAADTIGDLAAAGLALLVIGLPTVMVEEVWGITLLVLAAACLAMPLLRNRS
;
A
#
# COMPACT_ATOMS: atom_id res chain seq x y z
N MET A 1 30.93 -4.04 30.35
CA MET A 1 31.07 -2.65 29.85
C MET A 1 31.57 -2.59 28.40
N ALA A 2 32.71 -3.17 28.04
CA ALA A 2 33.25 -3.08 26.66
C ALA A 2 32.33 -3.67 25.57
N LEU A 3 31.77 -4.86 25.78
CA LEU A 3 30.83 -5.49 24.83
C LEU A 3 29.56 -4.67 24.60
N VAL A 4 29.03 -4.07 25.66
CA VAL A 4 27.84 -3.19 25.59
C VAL A 4 28.17 -1.94 24.77
N GLY A 5 29.33 -1.31 25.02
CA GLY A 5 29.76 -0.15 24.23
C GLY A 5 29.99 -0.45 22.74
N ILE A 6 30.50 -1.64 22.42
CA ILE A 6 30.63 -2.10 21.02
C ILE A 6 29.24 -2.27 20.39
N TYR A 7 28.32 -2.94 21.09
CA TYR A 7 26.94 -3.13 20.63
C TYR A 7 26.24 -1.78 20.37
N ASP A 8 26.37 -0.83 21.29
CA ASP A 8 25.79 0.51 21.15
C ASP A 8 26.39 1.24 19.94
N GLY A 9 27.71 1.13 19.76
CA GLY A 9 28.43 1.70 18.63
C GLY A 9 27.99 1.12 17.29
N ILE A 10 27.80 -0.20 17.19
CA ILE A 10 27.30 -0.86 15.99
C ILE A 10 25.85 -0.42 15.73
N SER A 11 25.00 -0.45 16.76
CA SER A 11 23.60 -0.08 16.67
C SER A 11 23.40 1.35 16.18
N ALA A 12 24.20 2.31 16.68
CA ALA A 12 24.16 3.70 16.23
C ALA A 12 24.52 3.85 14.73
N ARG A 13 25.55 3.12 14.27
CA ARG A 13 25.98 3.13 12.86
C ARG A 13 24.93 2.48 11.96
N LEU A 14 24.34 1.36 12.39
CA LEU A 14 23.26 0.70 11.66
C LEU A 14 22.03 1.59 11.56
N LYS A 15 21.67 2.33 12.62
CA LYS A 15 20.58 3.34 12.57
C LYS A 15 20.88 4.41 11.51
N ALA A 16 22.09 4.95 11.49
CA ALA A 16 22.49 5.96 10.51
C ALA A 16 22.40 5.44 9.06
N SER A 17 22.89 4.23 8.81
CA SER A 17 22.79 3.58 7.48
C SER A 17 21.34 3.22 7.12
N GLY A 18 20.54 2.82 8.11
CA GLY A 18 19.14 2.43 7.95
C GLY A 18 18.30 3.53 7.30
N GLU A 19 18.55 4.79 7.62
CA GLU A 19 17.89 5.97 7.01
C GLU A 19 18.00 6.05 5.47
N TYR A 20 18.94 5.30 4.88
CA TYR A 20 19.20 5.23 3.45
C TYR A 20 18.82 3.87 2.87
N VAL A 21 19.22 2.78 3.55
CA VAL A 21 19.21 1.43 2.98
C VAL A 21 17.83 0.83 2.91
N TRP A 22 17.07 0.77 4.01
CA TRP A 22 15.77 0.08 3.98
C TRP A 22 14.74 0.75 3.06
N PRO A 23 14.62 2.10 3.00
CA PRO A 23 13.65 2.74 2.10
C PRO A 23 14.04 2.53 0.65
N LEU A 24 15.34 2.56 0.31
CA LEU A 24 15.81 2.25 -1.04
C LEU A 24 15.54 0.77 -1.37
N ALA A 25 15.83 -0.12 -0.42
CA ALA A 25 15.41 -1.52 -0.33
C ALA A 25 14.02 -1.77 -0.93
N LEU A 26 13.04 -1.25 -0.20
CA LEU A 26 11.62 -1.41 -0.52
C LEU A 26 11.26 -0.73 -1.84
N ARG A 27 11.81 0.46 -2.13
CA ARG A 27 11.53 1.15 -3.41
C ARG A 27 12.01 0.33 -4.62
N LEU A 28 13.19 -0.30 -4.54
CA LEU A 28 13.74 -1.10 -5.64
C LEU A 28 12.91 -2.36 -5.90
N ILE A 29 12.59 -3.13 -4.85
CA ILE A 29 11.80 -4.36 -5.03
C ILE A 29 10.37 -4.04 -5.45
N MET A 30 9.72 -3.02 -4.85
CA MET A 30 8.38 -2.63 -5.25
C MET A 30 8.35 -2.07 -6.67
N PHE A 31 9.37 -1.30 -7.08
CA PHE A 31 9.49 -0.90 -8.48
C PHE A 31 9.50 -2.12 -9.39
N TRP A 32 10.35 -3.11 -9.12
CA TRP A 32 10.47 -4.31 -9.96
C TRP A 32 9.13 -5.01 -10.15
N GLU A 33 8.45 -5.38 -9.06
CA GLU A 33 7.21 -6.17 -9.09
C GLU A 33 6.08 -5.44 -9.85
N PHE A 34 5.87 -4.15 -9.59
CA PHE A 34 4.81 -3.39 -10.24
C PHE A 34 5.16 -2.96 -11.67
N TRP A 35 6.45 -2.74 -11.96
CA TRP A 35 6.90 -2.47 -13.32
C TRP A 35 6.69 -3.69 -14.23
N GLU A 36 7.04 -4.88 -13.73
CA GLU A 36 6.80 -6.14 -14.43
C GLU A 36 5.29 -6.36 -14.67
N SER A 37 4.47 -6.21 -13.62
CA SER A 37 3.00 -6.30 -13.71
C SER A 37 2.42 -5.35 -14.76
N GLY A 38 2.85 -4.09 -14.75
CA GLY A 38 2.40 -3.07 -15.69
C GLY A 38 2.85 -3.35 -17.13
N LEU A 39 4.08 -3.84 -17.33
CA LEU A 39 4.57 -4.21 -18.66
C LEU A 39 3.83 -5.41 -19.26
N VAL A 40 3.45 -6.38 -18.43
CA VAL A 40 2.62 -7.52 -18.87
C VAL A 40 1.28 -7.01 -19.39
N LYS A 41 0.65 -6.03 -18.73
CA LYS A 41 -0.61 -5.44 -19.20
C LYS A 41 -0.44 -4.55 -20.42
N LEU A 42 0.66 -3.80 -20.50
CA LEU A 42 0.95 -2.92 -21.64
C LEU A 42 1.20 -3.71 -22.93
N ARG A 43 1.82 -4.89 -22.83
CA ARG A 43 2.19 -5.73 -23.98
C ARG A 43 1.22 -6.86 -24.25
N GLY A 44 0.34 -7.16 -23.29
CA GLY A 44 -0.63 -8.23 -23.36
C GLY A 44 -1.99 -7.78 -23.89
N GLU A 45 -2.92 -8.72 -23.92
CA GLU A 45 -4.31 -8.48 -24.27
C GLU A 45 -5.13 -8.19 -23.01
N ASN A 46 -6.09 -7.27 -23.13
CA ASN A 46 -7.01 -7.00 -22.03
C ASN A 46 -7.82 -8.27 -21.74
N TRP A 47 -7.69 -8.78 -20.51
CA TRP A 47 -8.43 -9.97 -20.03
C TRP A 47 -9.46 -9.62 -18.95
N PHE A 48 -9.64 -8.34 -18.61
CA PHE A 48 -10.54 -7.92 -17.53
C PHE A 48 -12.02 -8.25 -17.81
N GLN A 49 -12.41 -8.45 -19.08
CA GLN A 49 -13.72 -8.97 -19.44
C GLN A 49 -14.01 -10.39 -18.93
N HIS A 50 -12.98 -11.12 -18.52
CA HIS A 50 -13.10 -12.45 -17.95
C HIS A 50 -13.05 -12.44 -16.43
N ILE A 51 -13.09 -11.28 -15.75
CA ILE A 51 -13.17 -11.20 -14.29
C ILE A 51 -14.67 -11.19 -13.87
N PRO A 52 -15.08 -12.01 -12.88
CA PRO A 52 -14.28 -12.99 -12.15
C PRO A 52 -13.88 -14.19 -13.03
N THR A 53 -12.64 -14.66 -12.86
CA THR A 53 -12.05 -15.71 -13.73
C THR A 53 -12.60 -17.11 -13.48
N ASN A 54 -13.34 -17.29 -12.38
CA ASN A 54 -14.03 -18.51 -11.97
C ASN A 54 -14.97 -18.20 -10.79
N ASP A 55 -15.78 -19.17 -10.39
CA ASP A 55 -16.83 -19.00 -9.36
C ASP A 55 -16.29 -18.78 -7.94
N TRP A 56 -15.02 -19.11 -7.68
CA TRP A 56 -14.45 -18.96 -6.33
C TRP A 56 -13.85 -17.58 -6.08
N VAL A 57 -13.66 -16.75 -7.11
CA VAL A 57 -13.05 -15.42 -6.99
C VAL A 57 -14.12 -14.35 -6.81
N LYS A 58 -13.89 -13.41 -5.88
CA LYS A 58 -14.81 -12.29 -5.60
C LYS A 58 -15.07 -11.37 -6.80
N GLY A 59 -14.04 -11.05 -7.58
CA GLY A 59 -14.14 -10.14 -8.72
C GLY A 59 -13.94 -8.67 -8.34
N PHE A 60 -14.18 -7.76 -9.29
CA PHE A 60 -13.91 -6.34 -9.07
C PHE A 60 -14.77 -5.76 -7.94
N PRO A 61 -14.19 -4.96 -7.03
CA PRO A 61 -14.96 -4.26 -6.01
C PRO A 61 -15.63 -3.01 -6.58
N PHE A 62 -16.70 -2.54 -5.96
CA PHE A 62 -17.24 -1.20 -6.26
C PHE A 62 -16.20 -0.11 -5.87
N PRO A 63 -16.03 0.97 -6.68
CA PRO A 63 -16.74 1.29 -7.92
C PRO A 63 -16.07 0.75 -9.19
N VAL A 64 -14.97 0.00 -9.08
CA VAL A 64 -14.25 -0.57 -10.24
C VAL A 64 -15.15 -1.51 -11.04
N SER A 65 -16.02 -2.26 -10.38
CA SER A 65 -16.96 -3.20 -11.00
C SER A 65 -17.98 -2.59 -11.96
N VAL A 66 -18.29 -1.30 -11.84
CA VAL A 66 -19.25 -0.61 -12.71
C VAL A 66 -18.58 0.17 -13.83
N MET A 67 -17.25 0.22 -13.86
CA MET A 67 -16.48 0.89 -14.90
C MET A 67 -16.24 -0.04 -16.10
N PRO A 68 -16.11 0.50 -17.32
CA PRO A 68 -15.74 -0.30 -18.49
C PRO A 68 -14.39 -1.00 -18.32
N ASN A 69 -14.28 -2.24 -18.79
CA ASN A 69 -13.05 -3.03 -18.63
C ASN A 69 -11.83 -2.40 -19.31
N ASP A 70 -11.99 -1.74 -20.46
CA ASP A 70 -10.89 -1.02 -21.13
C ASP A 70 -10.39 0.16 -20.30
N PHE A 71 -11.30 0.84 -19.60
CA PHE A 71 -10.94 1.91 -18.69
C PHE A 71 -10.17 1.36 -17.49
N ASN A 72 -10.67 0.30 -16.85
CA ASN A 72 -9.98 -0.36 -15.73
C ASN A 72 -8.60 -0.88 -16.14
N TRP A 73 -8.48 -1.49 -17.34
CA TRP A 73 -7.22 -1.99 -17.87
C TRP A 73 -6.21 -0.87 -18.09
N PHE A 74 -6.65 0.24 -18.70
CA PHE A 74 -5.81 1.42 -18.91
C PHE A 74 -5.28 1.97 -17.58
N PHE A 75 -6.16 2.16 -16.59
CA PHE A 75 -5.77 2.68 -15.27
C PHE A 75 -4.86 1.73 -14.50
N ALA A 76 -5.13 0.42 -14.52
CA ALA A 76 -4.26 -0.57 -13.90
C ALA A 76 -2.87 -0.57 -14.54
N THR A 77 -2.80 -0.59 -15.87
CA THR A 77 -1.53 -0.60 -16.62
C THR A 77 -0.70 0.64 -16.32
N TRP A 78 -1.25 1.83 -16.55
CA TRP A 78 -0.49 3.07 -16.40
C TRP A 78 -0.29 3.46 -14.95
N GLY A 79 -1.24 3.14 -14.08
CA GLY A 79 -1.11 3.36 -12.63
C GLY A 79 0.06 2.58 -12.05
N GLU A 80 0.16 1.28 -12.36
CA GLU A 80 1.28 0.45 -11.93
C GLU A 80 2.62 0.94 -12.50
N LEU A 81 2.69 1.28 -13.80
CA LEU A 81 3.92 1.76 -14.43
C LEU A 81 4.37 3.13 -13.88
N VAL A 82 3.46 4.08 -13.74
CA VAL A 82 3.78 5.44 -13.28
C VAL A 82 4.12 5.41 -11.79
N PHE A 83 3.30 4.76 -10.96
CA PHE A 83 3.57 4.73 -9.52
C PHE A 83 4.77 3.88 -9.16
N SER A 84 5.08 2.80 -9.89
CA SER A 84 6.32 2.04 -9.68
C SER A 84 7.56 2.91 -9.93
N VAL A 85 7.59 3.68 -11.03
CA VAL A 85 8.70 4.61 -11.32
C VAL A 85 8.78 5.73 -10.27
N MET A 86 7.64 6.29 -9.85
CA MET A 86 7.60 7.28 -8.79
C MET A 86 8.14 6.71 -7.46
N VAL A 87 7.78 5.48 -7.11
CA VAL A 87 8.34 4.77 -5.96
C VAL A 87 9.83 4.54 -6.14
N LEU A 88 10.32 4.08 -7.29
CA LEU A 88 11.75 3.89 -7.57
C LEU A 88 12.55 5.15 -7.27
N LEU A 89 12.11 6.29 -7.81
CA LEU A 89 12.79 7.58 -7.64
C LEU A 89 12.58 8.17 -6.24
N GLY A 90 11.60 7.67 -5.48
CA GLY A 90 11.15 8.29 -4.24
C GLY A 90 10.55 9.67 -4.49
N LEU A 91 9.72 9.80 -5.52
CA LEU A 91 9.00 11.01 -5.89
C LEU A 91 7.53 10.87 -5.47
N PHE A 92 7.05 11.81 -4.64
CA PHE A 92 5.75 11.74 -3.98
C PHE A 92 5.51 10.37 -3.34
N THR A 93 6.52 9.84 -2.62
CA THR A 93 6.62 8.43 -2.21
C THR A 93 5.39 7.95 -1.46
N ARG A 94 4.81 8.79 -0.58
CA ARG A 94 3.60 8.44 0.18
C ARG A 94 2.39 8.22 -0.73
N VAL A 95 2.24 9.09 -1.73
CA VAL A 95 1.13 9.04 -2.69
C VAL A 95 1.29 7.86 -3.62
N SER A 96 2.48 7.67 -4.20
CA SER A 96 2.74 6.56 -5.12
C SER A 96 2.66 5.20 -4.41
N ALA A 97 3.24 5.06 -3.21
CA ALA A 97 3.12 3.83 -2.43
C ALA A 97 1.65 3.54 -2.05
N PHE A 98 0.89 4.55 -1.62
CA PHE A 98 -0.52 4.38 -1.31
C PHE A 98 -1.35 4.00 -2.54
N GLY A 99 -1.07 4.63 -3.70
CA GLY A 99 -1.69 4.25 -4.97
C GLY A 99 -1.45 2.79 -5.34
N LEU A 100 -0.21 2.31 -5.19
CA LEU A 100 0.11 0.89 -5.41
C LEU A 100 -0.60 -0.04 -4.41
N ILE A 101 -0.77 0.37 -3.14
CA ILE A 101 -1.58 -0.40 -2.17
C ILE A 101 -3.03 -0.52 -2.67
N ILE A 102 -3.63 0.55 -3.21
CA ILE A 102 -4.99 0.51 -3.75
C ILE A 102 -5.07 -0.42 -4.97
N PHE A 103 -4.11 -0.34 -5.90
CA PHE A 103 -4.05 -1.28 -7.04
C PHE A 103 -3.92 -2.73 -6.57
N THR A 104 -3.07 -3.00 -5.58
CA THR A 104 -2.93 -4.33 -4.99
C THR A 104 -4.22 -4.79 -4.33
N ALA A 105 -4.94 -3.93 -3.63
CA ALA A 105 -6.22 -4.28 -2.99
C ALA A 105 -7.30 -4.61 -4.03
N VAL A 106 -7.41 -3.80 -5.09
CA VAL A 106 -8.35 -4.07 -6.21
C VAL A 106 -7.98 -5.38 -6.91
N ALA A 107 -6.70 -5.61 -7.22
CA ALA A 107 -6.24 -6.87 -7.79
C ALA A 107 -6.50 -8.05 -6.84
N THR A 108 -6.35 -7.84 -5.52
CA THR A 108 -6.62 -8.85 -4.51
C THR A 108 -8.09 -9.28 -4.57
N SER A 109 -9.03 -8.34 -4.51
CA SER A 109 -10.46 -8.66 -4.69
C SER A 109 -10.73 -9.30 -6.05
N ALA A 110 -10.15 -8.75 -7.11
CA ALA A 110 -10.45 -9.14 -8.48
C ALA A 110 -10.03 -10.57 -8.84
N VAL A 111 -8.91 -11.07 -8.30
CA VAL A 111 -8.33 -12.36 -8.72
C VAL A 111 -7.70 -13.21 -7.61
N HIS A 112 -7.58 -12.71 -6.38
CA HIS A 112 -6.87 -13.43 -5.30
C HIS A 112 -7.71 -13.72 -4.05
N TRP A 113 -8.86 -13.07 -3.91
CA TRP A 113 -9.72 -13.15 -2.74
C TRP A 113 -10.87 -14.13 -2.99
N PRO A 114 -11.20 -15.01 -2.03
CA PRO A 114 -12.33 -15.92 -2.18
C PRO A 114 -13.65 -15.12 -2.28
N ALA A 115 -14.59 -15.64 -3.06
CA ALA A 115 -15.93 -15.06 -3.23
C ALA A 115 -16.69 -15.05 -1.91
N ASP A 116 -16.56 -16.12 -1.13
CA ASP A 116 -17.17 -16.29 0.18
C ASP A 116 -16.20 -17.01 1.14
N TRP A 117 -16.35 -16.74 2.43
CA TRP A 117 -15.69 -17.46 3.51
C TRP A 117 -16.53 -17.36 4.78
N SER A 118 -16.49 -18.39 5.63
CA SER A 118 -17.35 -18.51 6.82
C SER A 118 -16.60 -18.40 8.14
N SER A 119 -15.26 -18.50 8.12
CA SER A 119 -14.42 -18.39 9.31
C SER A 119 -13.03 -17.85 9.01
N LEU A 120 -12.36 -17.27 10.02
CA LEU A 120 -10.97 -16.82 9.88
C LEU A 120 -9.99 -17.97 9.57
N GLY A 121 -10.31 -19.18 10.02
CA GLY A 121 -9.50 -20.37 9.73
C GLY A 121 -9.60 -20.79 8.26
N GLU A 122 -10.81 -20.72 7.69
CA GLU A 122 -11.02 -20.94 6.25
C GLU A 122 -10.32 -19.86 5.44
N LEU A 123 -10.48 -18.59 5.82
CA LEU A 123 -9.82 -17.47 5.16
C LEU A 123 -8.30 -17.69 5.15
N TRP A 124 -7.70 -18.08 6.29
CA TRP A 124 -6.26 -18.34 6.40
C TRP A 124 -5.70 -19.35 5.38
N ASN A 125 -6.52 -20.29 4.88
CA ASN A 125 -6.10 -21.20 3.82
C ASN A 125 -5.74 -20.47 2.51
N GLY A 126 -6.35 -19.30 2.28
CA GLY A 126 -6.05 -18.39 1.17
C GLY A 126 -4.73 -17.63 1.30
N TYR A 127 -4.08 -17.67 2.47
CA TYR A 127 -2.70 -17.16 2.65
C TYR A 127 -1.67 -18.12 2.01
N ALA A 128 -1.82 -18.32 0.70
CA ALA A 128 -1.00 -19.18 -0.14
C ALA A 128 -0.52 -18.43 -1.38
N ILE A 129 0.48 -18.99 -2.07
CA ILE A 129 0.96 -18.46 -3.36
C ILE A 129 0.18 -19.09 -4.52
N SER A 130 -0.13 -20.39 -4.43
CA SER A 130 -0.95 -21.09 -5.40
C SER A 130 -2.38 -21.23 -4.89
N VAL A 131 -3.33 -21.21 -5.81
CA VAL A 131 -4.74 -21.48 -5.51
C VAL A 131 -4.87 -22.95 -5.12
N LYS A 132 -5.27 -23.22 -3.88
CA LYS A 132 -5.71 -24.54 -3.44
C LYS A 132 -7.18 -24.41 -3.04
N ASP A 133 -8.03 -25.24 -3.64
CA ASP A 133 -9.43 -25.42 -3.24
C ASP A 133 -10.28 -24.14 -3.24
N GLY A 134 -9.90 -23.12 -4.03
CA GLY A 134 -10.66 -21.87 -4.14
C GLY A 134 -10.60 -20.95 -2.91
N ALA A 135 -9.74 -21.23 -1.93
CA ALA A 135 -9.64 -20.43 -0.70
C ALA A 135 -8.96 -19.06 -0.87
N GLY A 136 -8.44 -18.75 -2.06
CA GLY A 136 -7.62 -17.57 -2.34
C GLY A 136 -6.13 -17.86 -2.49
N ASN A 137 -5.37 -16.84 -2.90
CA ASN A 137 -3.91 -16.87 -3.01
C ASN A 137 -3.29 -15.48 -2.77
N TYR A 138 -3.74 -14.82 -1.71
CA TYR A 138 -3.44 -13.41 -1.43
C TYR A 138 -2.16 -13.20 -0.59
N LYS A 139 -1.33 -14.24 -0.40
CA LYS A 139 -0.07 -14.12 0.36
C LYS A 139 0.87 -13.07 -0.23
N LEU A 140 1.10 -13.13 -1.54
CA LEU A 140 2.01 -12.19 -2.20
C LEU A 140 1.44 -10.76 -2.21
N PRO A 141 0.16 -10.52 -2.58
CA PRO A 141 -0.47 -9.21 -2.42
C PRO A 141 -0.35 -8.64 -1.01
N LEU A 142 -0.60 -9.45 0.04
CA LEU A 142 -0.48 -9.00 1.42
C LEU A 142 0.95 -8.56 1.76
N LEU A 143 1.96 -9.32 1.31
CA LEU A 143 3.37 -8.94 1.51
C LEU A 143 3.71 -7.63 0.80
N PHE A 144 3.17 -7.37 -0.39
CA PHE A 144 3.35 -6.10 -1.10
C PHE A 144 2.77 -4.93 -0.31
N VAL A 145 1.54 -5.08 0.21
CA VAL A 145 0.94 -4.05 1.08
C VAL A 145 1.83 -3.79 2.30
N LEU A 146 2.27 -4.85 2.99
CA LEU A 146 3.14 -4.72 4.16
C LEU A 146 4.50 -4.08 3.85
N MET A 147 5.05 -4.29 2.66
CA MET A 147 6.28 -3.63 2.19
C MET A 147 6.07 -2.18 1.75
N LEU A 148 4.87 -1.81 1.29
CA LEU A 148 4.53 -0.43 0.92
C LEU A 148 4.14 0.44 2.11
N LEU A 149 3.55 -0.12 3.17
CA LEU A 149 3.12 0.64 4.36
C LEU A 149 4.26 1.45 5.01
N PRO A 150 5.49 0.91 5.20
CA PRO A 150 6.61 1.72 5.67
C PRO A 150 6.90 2.93 4.79
N LEU A 151 6.74 2.84 3.46
CA LEU A 151 6.90 3.98 2.56
C LEU A 151 5.76 4.99 2.70
N VAL A 152 4.54 4.55 2.97
CA VAL A 152 3.40 5.43 3.26
C VAL A 152 3.56 6.17 4.58
N PHE A 153 4.09 5.53 5.63
CA PHE A 153 4.21 6.12 6.97
C PHE A 153 5.56 6.80 7.26
N HIS A 154 6.66 6.34 6.68
CA HIS A 154 8.00 6.93 6.87
C HIS A 154 8.57 7.63 5.64
N GLY A 155 7.96 7.49 4.46
CA GLY A 155 8.40 8.14 3.22
C GLY A 155 9.54 7.40 2.52
N GLY A 156 10.09 8.01 1.46
CA GLY A 156 11.10 7.38 0.58
C GLY A 156 12.54 7.35 1.11
N GLY A 157 12.79 7.83 2.34
CA GLY A 157 14.12 7.88 2.94
C GLY A 157 15.01 9.00 2.41
N LYS A 158 16.28 9.04 2.84
CA LYS A 158 17.22 10.14 2.54
C LYS A 158 17.71 10.19 1.09
N LEU A 159 17.63 9.08 0.34
CA LEU A 159 18.00 8.98 -1.08
C LEU A 159 16.82 9.24 -2.04
N SER A 160 15.68 9.72 -1.54
CA SER A 160 14.49 9.99 -2.35
C SER A 160 14.55 11.36 -3.02
N LEU A 161 13.87 11.51 -4.17
CA LEU A 161 13.62 12.82 -4.76
C LEU A 161 12.77 13.71 -3.84
N ASP A 162 11.89 13.16 -3.02
CA ASP A 162 11.16 13.90 -1.97
C ASP A 162 12.13 14.66 -1.04
N ARG A 163 13.23 14.00 -0.64
CA ARG A 163 14.27 14.64 0.20
C ARG A 163 14.99 15.76 -0.55
N VAL A 164 15.21 15.60 -1.85
CA VAL A 164 15.79 16.65 -2.70
C VAL A 164 14.82 17.84 -2.81
N LEU A 165 13.54 17.58 -3.07
CA LEU A 165 12.50 18.61 -3.16
C LEU A 165 12.35 19.41 -1.85
N LEU A 166 12.40 18.75 -0.69
CA LEU A 166 12.39 19.43 0.61
C LEU A 166 13.58 20.40 0.75
N LYS A 167 14.78 19.99 0.32
CA LYS A 167 15.96 20.87 0.35
C LYS A 167 15.84 22.03 -0.63
N LEU A 168 15.43 21.76 -1.87
CA LEU A 168 15.27 22.79 -2.92
C LEU A 168 14.20 23.82 -2.57
N THR A 169 13.19 23.44 -1.79
CA THR A 169 12.11 24.34 -1.35
C THR A 169 12.37 24.97 0.02
N GLY A 170 13.57 24.83 0.59
CA GLY A 170 13.94 25.44 1.87
C GLY A 170 13.21 24.87 3.09
N ARG A 171 12.65 23.66 2.99
CA ARG A 171 11.87 22.97 4.03
C ARG A 171 12.63 21.79 4.65
N ALA A 172 13.95 21.87 4.68
CA ALA A 172 14.78 20.76 5.18
C ALA A 172 14.59 20.49 6.69
N ASP A 173 14.23 21.54 7.44
CA ASP A 173 13.84 21.52 8.85
C ASP A 173 12.62 20.61 9.11
N ARG A 174 11.64 20.63 8.19
CA ARG A 174 10.39 19.86 8.28
C ARG A 174 10.56 18.35 8.21
N ALA A 175 11.72 17.85 7.82
CA ALA A 175 11.93 16.43 7.58
C ALA A 175 11.89 15.57 8.86
N ALA A 176 11.98 16.17 10.04
CA ALA A 176 11.87 15.49 11.33
C ALA A 176 10.54 15.76 12.05
N ASP A 177 9.66 16.58 11.48
CA ASP A 177 8.38 16.94 12.09
C ASP A 177 7.52 15.68 12.30
N THR A 178 7.01 15.52 13.52
CA THR A 178 6.02 14.49 13.84
C THR A 178 4.89 15.13 14.66
N ILE A 179 3.65 14.83 14.29
CA ILE A 179 2.44 15.28 14.99
C ILE A 179 1.66 14.02 15.35
N GLY A 180 1.55 13.73 16.64
CA GLY A 180 0.90 12.55 17.19
C GLY A 180 -0.41 12.89 17.88
N ASP A 181 -1.41 13.34 17.12
CA ASP A 181 -2.73 13.68 17.61
C ASP A 181 -3.82 12.71 17.12
N LEU A 182 -5.09 13.00 17.44
CA LEU A 182 -6.21 12.16 17.02
C LEU A 182 -6.37 12.15 15.48
N ALA A 183 -6.02 13.24 14.80
CA ALA A 183 -6.05 13.28 13.34
C ALA A 183 -4.98 12.37 12.73
N ALA A 184 -3.80 12.24 13.34
CA ALA A 184 -2.78 11.28 12.94
C ALA A 184 -3.29 9.82 13.04
N ALA A 185 -4.01 9.47 14.11
CA ALA A 185 -4.68 8.18 14.22
C ALA A 185 -5.76 7.98 13.14
N GLY A 186 -6.55 9.03 12.86
CA GLY A 186 -7.54 9.03 11.78
C GLY A 186 -6.93 8.81 10.40
N LEU A 187 -5.79 9.43 10.10
CA LEU A 187 -5.06 9.22 8.85
C LEU A 187 -4.49 7.79 8.75
N ALA A 188 -3.99 7.23 9.85
CA ALA A 188 -3.54 5.85 9.87
C ALA A 188 -4.70 4.88 9.58
N LEU A 189 -5.86 5.09 10.20
CA LEU A 189 -7.07 4.32 9.93
C LEU A 189 -7.54 4.49 8.48
N LEU A 190 -7.42 5.69 7.90
CA LEU A 190 -7.77 5.94 6.50
C LEU A 190 -6.84 5.18 5.54
N VAL A 191 -5.53 5.18 5.80
CA VAL A 191 -4.52 4.47 5.00
C VAL A 191 -4.78 2.97 4.97
N ILE A 192 -5.27 2.39 6.06
CA ILE A 192 -5.62 0.96 6.12
C ILE A 192 -7.04 0.71 5.59
N GLY A 193 -8.01 1.53 5.99
CA GLY A 193 -9.43 1.34 5.69
C GLY A 193 -9.77 1.45 4.20
N LEU A 194 -9.13 2.37 3.47
CA LEU A 194 -9.39 2.56 2.03
C LEU A 194 -8.99 1.34 1.19
N PRO A 195 -7.81 0.72 1.35
CA PRO A 195 -7.50 -0.56 0.74
C PRO A 195 -8.39 -1.69 1.26
N THR A 196 -8.66 -1.75 2.57
CA THR A 196 -9.47 -2.82 3.15
C THR A 196 -10.89 -2.84 2.59
N VAL A 197 -11.54 -1.69 2.37
CA VAL A 197 -12.90 -1.66 1.82
C VAL A 197 -12.98 -2.21 0.39
N MET A 198 -11.86 -2.19 -0.36
CA MET A 198 -11.77 -2.79 -1.69
C MET A 198 -11.74 -4.32 -1.64
N VAL A 199 -11.41 -4.93 -0.49
CA VAL A 199 -11.31 -6.38 -0.32
C VAL A 199 -12.44 -6.90 0.57
N GLU A 200 -12.66 -6.27 1.71
CA GLU A 200 -13.67 -6.60 2.72
C GLU A 200 -14.44 -5.35 3.14
N GLU A 201 -15.65 -5.21 2.61
CA GLU A 201 -16.45 -3.99 2.69
C GLU A 201 -16.80 -3.61 4.14
N VAL A 202 -17.29 -4.56 4.93
CA VAL A 202 -17.73 -4.32 6.31
C VAL A 202 -16.57 -3.85 7.18
N TRP A 203 -15.42 -4.50 7.06
CA TRP A 203 -14.22 -4.16 7.85
C TRP A 203 -13.64 -2.83 7.40
N GLY A 204 -13.57 -2.60 6.09
CA GLY A 204 -13.12 -1.34 5.52
C GLY A 204 -14.01 -0.18 5.93
N ILE A 205 -15.34 -0.28 5.81
CA ILE A 205 -16.29 0.75 6.23
C ILE A 205 -16.14 1.05 7.72
N THR A 206 -15.97 0.03 8.57
CA THR A 206 -15.75 0.21 10.00
C THR A 206 -14.51 1.07 10.26
N LEU A 207 -13.38 0.76 9.60
CA LEU A 207 -12.15 1.55 9.71
C LEU A 207 -12.35 2.97 9.19
N LEU A 208 -13.08 3.16 8.10
CA LEU A 208 -13.35 4.48 7.52
C LEU A 208 -14.25 5.35 8.39
N VAL A 209 -15.25 4.77 9.06
CA VAL A 209 -16.09 5.48 10.04
C VAL A 209 -15.26 5.93 11.22
N LEU A 210 -14.40 5.05 11.75
CA LEU A 210 -13.48 5.41 12.83
C LEU A 210 -12.48 6.49 12.38
N ALA A 211 -11.94 6.39 11.16
CA ALA A 211 -11.07 7.40 10.58
C ALA A 211 -11.78 8.76 10.51
N ALA A 212 -13.01 8.80 10.00
CA ALA A 212 -13.81 10.02 9.91
C ALA A 212 -14.11 10.63 11.28
N ALA A 213 -14.45 9.81 12.28
CA ALA A 213 -14.67 10.26 13.65
C ALA A 213 -13.40 10.89 14.25
N CYS A 214 -12.25 10.25 14.09
CA CYS A 214 -10.96 10.75 14.56
C CYS A 214 -10.57 12.08 13.87
N LEU A 215 -10.83 12.22 12.57
CA LEU A 215 -10.53 13.43 11.81
C LEU A 215 -11.49 14.60 12.11
N ALA A 216 -12.77 14.32 12.38
CA ALA A 216 -13.77 15.35 12.62
C ALA A 216 -13.76 15.89 14.06
N MET A 217 -13.40 15.07 15.05
CA MET A 217 -13.49 15.43 16.47
C MET A 217 -12.68 16.69 16.86
N PRO A 218 -11.44 16.90 16.38
CA PRO A 218 -10.72 18.16 16.64
C PRO A 218 -11.41 19.41 16.09
N LEU A 219 -12.12 19.28 14.96
CA LEU A 219 -12.84 20.39 14.33
C LEU A 219 -14.09 20.79 15.13
N LEU A 220 -14.74 19.81 15.76
CA LEU A 220 -15.92 20.04 16.60
C LEU A 220 -15.55 20.71 17.93
N ARG A 221 -14.42 20.28 18.54
CA ARG A 221 -13.94 20.84 19.82
C ARG A 221 -13.50 22.30 19.73
N ASN A 222 -13.05 22.76 18.57
CA ASN A 222 -12.67 24.16 18.35
C ASN A 222 -13.87 25.09 18.06
N ARG A 223 -15.09 24.54 17.96
CA ARG A 223 -16.33 25.32 17.72
C ARG A 223 -17.21 25.48 18.95
N SER A 224 -16.89 24.78 20.05
CA SER A 224 -17.56 24.86 21.37
C SER A 224 -16.77 25.75 22.31
#